data_AF-A0A967PNF3-F1
#
_entry.id   AF-A0A967PNF3-F1
#
_cell.length_a   1.000
_cell.length_b   1.000
_cell.length_c   1.000
_cell.angle_alpha   90.00
_cell.angle_beta   90.00
_cell.angle_gamma   90.00
#
_symmetry.space_group_name_H-M   'P 1'
#
loop_
_entity.id
_entity.type
_entity.pdbx_description
1 polymer ?
#
loop_
_entity_poly.entity_id
_entity_poly.type
_entity_poly.pdbx_seq_one_letter_code
_entity_poly.pdbx_strand_id
1 'polypeptide(L)' 'MLLVVEAMWSLLRDHGYTDEQLIERIRELDGSDGTLDGVKLARPTKCPDCGSMVEVGRATCTFCGYALPDRDPMSGV' A
#
# COMPACT_ATOMS: atom_id res chain seq x y z
N MET A 1 -7.24 -12.83 -12.84
CA MET A 1 -6.06 -12.04 -12.41
C MET A 1 -4.88 -12.92 -12.01
N LEU A 2 -5.08 -14.13 -11.44
CA LEU A 2 -4.00 -15.09 -11.12
C LEU A 2 -3.11 -15.48 -12.31
N LEU A 3 -3.70 -15.74 -13.49
CA LEU A 3 -2.94 -16.12 -14.69
C LEU A 3 -1.95 -15.04 -15.15
N VAL A 4 -2.25 -13.76 -14.92
CA VAL A 4 -1.34 -12.66 -15.30
C VAL A 4 -0.13 -12.64 -14.36
N VAL A 5 -0.36 -12.82 -13.05
CA VAL A 5 0.71 -12.89 -12.05
C VAL A 5 1.61 -14.09 -12.29
N GLU A 6 1.03 -15.25 -12.62
CA GLU A 6 1.77 -16.46 -12.95
C GLU A 6 2.60 -16.30 -14.23
N ALA A 7 2.03 -15.67 -15.27
CA ALA A 7 2.77 -15.37 -16.50
C ALA A 7 3.95 -14.43 -16.24
N MET A 8 3.75 -13.36 -15.46
CA MET A 8 4.83 -12.44 -15.07
C MET A 8 5.92 -13.15 -14.27
N TRP A 9 5.55 -14.02 -13.32
CA TRP A 9 6.52 -14.77 -12.53
C TRP A 9 7.29 -15.78 -13.39
N SER A 10 6.64 -16.43 -14.36
CA SER A 10 7.31 -17.33 -15.29
C SER A 10 8.41 -16.62 -16.09
N LEU A 11 8.13 -15.43 -16.63
CA LEU A 11 9.13 -14.65 -17.37
C LEU A 11 10.33 -14.28 -16.47
N LEU A 12 10.10 -13.93 -15.22
CA LEU A 12 11.18 -13.60 -14.28
C LEU A 12 12.05 -14.83 -13.96
N ARG A 13 11.45 -16.01 -13.79
CA ARG A 13 12.23 -17.24 -13.60
C ARG A 13 13.08 -17.59 -14.84
N ASP A 14 12.58 -17.35 -16.04
CA ASP A 14 13.37 -17.53 -17.28
C ASP A 14 14.60 -16.61 -17.31
N HIS A 15 14.56 -15.49 -16.58
CA HIS A 15 15.67 -14.56 -16.39
C HIS A 15 16.53 -14.85 -15.13
N GLY A 16 16.32 -15.98 -14.47
CA GLY A 16 17.17 -16.47 -13.37
C GLY A 16 16.76 -15.98 -11.97
N TYR A 17 15.58 -15.39 -11.82
CA TYR A 17 15.05 -15.04 -10.49
C TYR A 17 14.55 -16.27 -9.74
N THR A 18 14.81 -16.32 -8.44
CA THR A 18 14.39 -17.43 -7.56
C THR A 18 13.21 -17.05 -6.67
N ASP A 19 12.48 -18.06 -6.20
CA ASP A 19 11.35 -17.85 -5.29
C ASP A 19 11.80 -17.18 -3.99
N GLU A 20 13.02 -17.45 -3.51
CA GLU A 20 13.60 -16.79 -2.32
C GLU A 20 13.78 -15.29 -2.54
N GLN A 21 14.25 -14.88 -3.73
CA GLN A 21 14.40 -13.47 -4.07
C GLN A 21 13.04 -12.77 -4.18
N LEU A 22 12.01 -13.46 -4.68
CA LEU A 22 10.65 -12.94 -4.72
C LEU A 22 10.12 -12.72 -3.30
N ILE A 23 10.29 -13.70 -2.41
CA ILE A 23 9.86 -13.60 -1.01
C ILE A 23 10.58 -12.45 -0.31
N GLU A 24 11.89 -12.30 -0.53
CA GLU A 24 12.66 -11.20 0.07
C GLU A 24 12.20 -9.85 -0.47
N ARG A 25 11.95 -9.74 -1.78
CA ARG A 25 11.43 -8.51 -2.40
C ARG A 25 10.05 -8.14 -1.87
N ILE A 26 9.18 -9.13 -1.63
CA ILE A 26 7.88 -8.92 -0.99
C ILE A 26 8.07 -8.35 0.42
N ARG A 27 8.99 -8.91 1.22
CA ARG A 27 9.29 -8.42 2.58
C ARG A 27 9.83 -6.99 2.58
N GLU A 28 10.71 -6.64 1.64
CA GLU A 28 11.23 -5.27 1.49
C GLU A 28 10.11 -4.28 1.17
N LEU A 29 9.21 -4.66 0.26
CA LEU A 29 8.07 -3.83 -0.14
C LEU A 29 7.05 -3.66 0.99
N ASP A 30 6.80 -4.72 1.76
CA ASP A 30 5.92 -4.72 2.93
C ASP A 30 6.51 -3.90 4.09
N GLY A 31 7.80 -4.13 4.39
CA GLY A 31 8.54 -3.42 5.44
C GLY A 31 8.70 -1.91 5.21
N SER A 32 8.53 -1.45 3.96
CA SER A 32 8.57 -0.01 3.61
C SER A 32 7.36 0.79 4.15
N ASP A 33 6.30 0.14 4.65
CA ASP A 33 5.15 0.76 5.38
C ASP A 33 5.30 0.65 6.92
N GLY A 34 6.39 0.04 7.39
CA GLY A 34 6.71 -0.10 8.81
C GLY A 34 5.85 -1.10 9.58
N THR A 35 5.18 -2.03 8.89
CA THR A 35 4.51 -3.20 9.48
C THR A 35 4.70 -4.39 8.53
N LEU A 36 5.21 -5.51 9.05
CA LEU A 36 5.34 -6.77 8.31
C LEU A 36 4.06 -7.59 8.50
N ASP A 37 2.99 -7.25 7.80
CA ASP A 37 1.70 -7.95 7.91
C ASP A 37 1.16 -8.48 6.57
N GLY A 38 1.92 -8.31 5.47
CA GLY A 38 1.52 -8.76 4.14
C GLY A 38 0.40 -7.92 3.51
N VAL A 39 0.08 -6.76 4.09
CA VAL A 39 -0.91 -5.81 3.63
C VAL A 39 -0.31 -4.41 3.68
N LYS A 40 -0.40 -3.65 2.58
CA LYS A 40 -0.08 -2.23 2.61
C LYS A 40 -1.17 -1.48 3.40
N LEU A 41 -1.15 -1.58 4.73
CA LEU A 41 -2.13 -0.93 5.61
C LEU A 41 -1.84 0.57 5.65
N ALA A 42 -2.53 1.31 4.79
CA ALA A 42 -2.54 2.76 4.86
C ALA A 42 -2.95 3.22 6.28
N ARG A 43 -1.97 3.69 7.05
CA ARG A 43 -2.15 4.03 8.47
C ARG A 43 -3.19 5.14 8.64
N PRO A 44 -4.22 4.97 9.50
CA PRO A 44 -5.24 6.00 9.69
C PRO A 44 -4.61 7.34 10.07
N THR A 45 -5.05 8.42 9.41
CA THR A 45 -4.55 9.79 9.65
C THR A 45 -5.42 10.49 10.68
N LYS A 46 -4.89 11.48 11.40
CA LYS A 46 -5.71 12.35 12.25
C LYS A 46 -6.41 13.40 11.40
N CYS A 47 -7.69 13.64 11.68
CA CYS A 47 -8.43 14.78 11.15
C CYS A 47 -7.85 16.08 11.74
N PRO A 48 -7.50 17.09 10.92
CA PRO A 48 -6.93 18.34 11.40
C PRO A 48 -7.93 19.21 12.18
N ASP A 49 -9.23 19.02 11.96
CA ASP A 49 -10.29 19.77 12.63
C ASP A 49 -10.67 19.17 14.00
N CYS A 50 -11.17 17.93 14.01
CA CYS A 50 -11.66 17.30 15.25
C CYS A 50 -10.67 16.36 15.96
N GLY A 51 -9.51 16.07 15.35
CA GLY A 51 -8.48 15.19 15.92
C GLY A 51 -8.79 13.69 15.88
N SER A 52 -9.96 13.27 15.38
CA SER A 52 -10.34 11.85 15.25
C SER A 52 -9.47 11.10 14.25
N MET A 53 -9.23 9.81 14.48
CA MET A 53 -8.55 8.94 13.52
C MET A 53 -9.49 8.61 12.36
N VAL A 54 -9.05 8.87 11.13
CA VAL A 54 -9.78 8.65 9.89
C VAL A 54 -8.95 7.78 8.96
N GLU A 55 -9.63 6.84 8.28
CA GLU A 55 -8.99 6.00 7.25
C GLU A 55 -8.41 6.86 6.12
N VAL A 56 -7.26 6.44 5.60
CA VAL A 56 -6.58 7.09 4.48
C VAL A 56 -7.42 6.92 3.21
N GLY A 57 -7.51 7.98 2.40
CA GLY A 57 -8.26 7.98 1.15
C GLY A 57 -9.72 8.41 1.27
N ARG A 58 -10.21 8.75 2.47
CA ARG A 58 -11.52 9.41 2.62
C ARG A 58 -11.41 10.89 2.24
N ALA A 59 -12.36 11.37 1.43
CA ALA A 59 -12.49 12.78 1.08
C ALA A 59 -13.04 13.63 2.24
N THR A 60 -13.75 13.02 3.20
CA THR A 60 -14.37 13.71 4.33
C THR A 60 -14.20 12.91 5.63
N CYS A 61 -14.03 13.61 6.75
CA CYS A 61 -14.00 13.01 8.07
C CYS A 61 -15.37 12.42 8.42
N THR A 62 -15.41 11.14 8.79
CA THR A 62 -16.65 10.44 9.21
C THR A 62 -17.26 11.01 10.49
N PHE A 63 -16.47 11.74 11.30
CA PHE A 63 -16.90 12.23 12.61
C PHE A 63 -17.41 13.68 12.56
N CYS A 64 -16.66 14.59 11.94
CA CYS A 64 -16.99 16.02 11.90
C CYS A 64 -17.41 16.55 10.52
N GLY A 65 -17.24 15.76 9.46
CA GLY A 65 -17.55 16.18 8.09
C GLY A 65 -16.48 17.04 7.42
N TYR A 66 -15.35 17.32 8.08
CA TYR A 66 -14.24 18.09 7.50
C TYR A 66 -13.71 17.45 6.21
N ALA A 67 -13.54 18.24 5.15
CA ALA A 67 -12.96 17.78 3.88
C ALA A 67 -11.46 17.51 4.06
N LEU A 68 -11.07 16.23 3.97
CA LEU A 68 -9.68 15.83 4.13
C LEU A 68 -8.91 16.14 2.82
N PRO A 69 -7.65 16.61 2.93
CA PRO A 69 -6.83 16.84 1.75
C PRO A 69 -6.59 15.51 1.03
N ASP A 70 -6.82 15.49 -0.27
CA ASP A 70 -6.57 14.32 -1.10
C ASP A 70 -5.08 13.94 -1.01
N ARG A 71 -4.81 12.69 -0.69
CA ARG A 71 -3.47 12.13 -0.67
C ARG A 71 -3.41 11.11 -1.78
N ASP A 72 -3.38 11.61 -3.02
CA ASP A 72 -3.05 10.78 -4.16
C ASP A 72 -1.62 10.24 -3.96
N PRO A 73 -1.44 8.91 -3.77
CA PRO A 73 -0.13 8.31 -3.60
C PRO A 73 0.78 8.45 -4.83
N MET A 74 0.25 8.90 -5.98
CA MET A 74 0.94 9.07 -7.25
C MET A 74 1.19 10.54 -7.64
N SER A 75 0.77 11.52 -6.82
CA SER A 75 0.91 12.97 -7.10
C SER A 75 2.36 13.51 -6.95
N GLY A 76 3.38 12.65 -7.01
CA GLY A 76 4.78 13.00 -6.76
C GLY A 76 5.79 12.48 -7.78
N VAL A 77 5.36 12.18 -9.02
CA VAL A 77 6.26 11.91 -10.16
C VAL A 77 6.08 12.98 -11.22
#